data_AF-A0A7D5MBX3-F1
#
_entry.id   AF-A0A7D5MBX3-F1
#
_cell.length_a   1.000
_cell.length_b   1.000
_cell.length_c   1.000
_cell.angle_alpha   90.00
_cell.angle_beta   90.00
_cell.angle_gamma   90.00
#
_symmetry.space_group_name_H-M   'P 1'
#
loop_
_entity.id
_entity.type
_entity.pdbx_description
1 polymer ?
#
loop_
_entity_poly.entity_id
_entity_poly.type
_entity_poly.pdbx_seq_one_letter_code
_entity_poly.pdbx_strand_id
1 'polypeptide(L)'
;MLNTQELDHTDKSKYVAVVVSAIIAGAIVFVSQDVLEWMLGIDFDNPASTSNIPPIVVTMLGKILSFSKFIGGGIIAVGVIVAVAKLSYVRTNASM
;
A
#
# COMPACT_ATOMS: atom_id res chain seq x y z
N MET A 1 -25.80 7.76 -31.81
CA MET A 1 -25.90 8.06 -30.37
C MET A 1 -24.97 7.09 -29.66
N LEU A 2 -23.82 7.58 -29.18
CA LEU A 2 -22.85 6.73 -28.47
C LEU A 2 -23.51 6.21 -27.19
N ASN A 3 -23.42 4.90 -26.99
CA ASN A 3 -24.02 4.16 -25.88
C ASN A 3 -23.35 4.59 -24.56
N THR A 4 -23.83 5.69 -23.98
CA THR A 4 -23.27 6.30 -22.77
C THR A 4 -23.33 5.37 -21.55
N GLN A 5 -24.21 4.36 -21.56
CA GLN A 5 -24.28 3.35 -20.51
C GLN A 5 -23.12 2.35 -20.54
N GLU A 6 -22.59 1.97 -21.72
CA GLU A 6 -21.43 1.07 -21.81
C GLU A 6 -20.11 1.76 -21.43
N LEU A 7 -19.96 3.05 -21.75
CA LEU A 7 -18.77 3.81 -21.33
C LEU A 7 -18.70 3.96 -19.80
N ASP A 8 -19.83 4.22 -19.13
CA ASP A 8 -19.84 4.53 -17.69
C ASP A 8 -19.50 3.30 -16.81
N HIS A 9 -19.94 2.10 -17.20
CA HIS A 9 -19.58 0.86 -16.50
C HIS A 9 -18.11 0.45 -16.73
N THR A 10 -17.61 0.66 -17.95
CA THR A 10 -16.23 0.31 -18.32
C THR A 10 -15.22 1.20 -17.61
N ASP A 11 -15.50 2.50 -17.49
CA ASP A 11 -14.61 3.46 -16.82
C ASP A 11 -14.64 3.29 -15.30
N LYS A 12 -15.79 2.95 -14.70
CA LYS A 12 -15.89 2.59 -13.28
C LYS A 12 -15.06 1.35 -12.94
N SER A 13 -15.09 0.32 -13.77
CA SER A 13 -14.32 -0.91 -13.58
C SER A 13 -12.80 -0.66 -13.65
N LYS A 14 -12.35 0.12 -14.65
CA LYS A 14 -10.94 0.52 -14.76
C LYS A 14 -10.46 1.30 -13.55
N TYR A 15 -11.26 2.25 -13.05
CA TYR A 15 -10.90 3.03 -11.87
C TYR A 15 -10.77 2.15 -10.62
N VAL A 16 -11.69 1.21 -10.42
CA VAL A 16 -11.60 0.25 -9.31
C VAL A 16 -10.36 -0.62 -9.43
N ALA A 17 -10.04 -1.12 -10.63
CA ALA A 17 -8.83 -1.90 -10.86
C ALA A 17 -7.56 -1.10 -10.52
N VAL A 18 -7.50 0.19 -10.87
CA VAL A 18 -6.38 1.08 -10.54
C VAL A 18 -6.25 1.29 -9.02
N VAL A 19 -7.36 1.55 -8.32
CA VAL A 19 -7.34 1.72 -6.85
C VAL A 19 -6.91 0.43 -6.15
N VAL A 20 -7.44 -0.72 -6.58
CA VAL A 20 -7.10 -2.03 -5.99
C VAL A 20 -5.63 -2.37 -6.24
N SER A 21 -5.13 -2.17 -7.46
CA SER A 21 -3.71 -2.42 -7.77
C SER A 21 -2.77 -1.48 -6.99
N ALA A 22 -3.16 -0.22 -6.79
CA ALA A 22 -2.41 0.70 -5.93
C ALA A 22 -2.37 0.22 -4.47
N ILE A 23 -3.49 -0.27 -3.92
CA ILE A 23 -3.55 -0.83 -2.57
C ILE A 23 -2.64 -2.07 -2.45
N ILE A 24 -2.68 -2.97 -3.44
CA ILE A 24 -1.85 -4.18 -3.46
C ILE A 24 -0.36 -3.79 -3.52
N ALA A 25 0.01 -2.83 -4.38
CA ALA A 25 1.38 -2.32 -4.44
C ALA A 25 1.82 -1.70 -3.11
N GLY A 26 0.95 -0.91 -2.46
CA GLY A 26 1.19 -0.36 -1.13
C GLY A 26 1.40 -1.46 -0.08
N ALA A 27 0.61 -2.52 -0.12
CA ALA A 27 0.75 -3.68 0.78
C ALA A 27 2.08 -4.42 0.57
N ILE A 28 2.51 -4.63 -0.68
CA ILE A 28 3.81 -5.25 -0.99
C ILE A 28 4.95 -4.40 -0.43
N VAL A 29 4.90 -3.09 -0.65
CA VAL A 29 5.92 -2.16 -0.12
C VAL A 29 5.92 -2.16 1.40
N PHE A 30 4.75 -2.21 2.03
CA PHE A 30 4.62 -2.25 3.48
C PHE A 30 5.24 -3.52 4.09
N VAL A 31 4.98 -4.68 3.48
CA VAL A 31 5.46 -6.00 3.97
C VAL A 31 6.91 -6.29 3.53
N SER A 32 7.48 -5.48 2.62
CA SER A 32 8.81 -5.71 2.05
C SER A 32 9.93 -5.80 3.09
N GLN A 33 9.84 -5.02 4.18
CA GLN A 33 10.80 -5.07 5.27
C GLN A 33 10.77 -6.43 5.97
N ASP A 34 9.58 -6.91 6.34
CA ASP A 34 9.44 -8.18 7.08
C ASP A 34 9.92 -9.36 6.21
N VAL A 35 9.72 -9.27 4.88
CA VAL A 35 10.28 -10.24 3.92
C VAL A 35 11.81 -10.16 3.87
N LEU A 36 12.40 -8.96 3.88
CA LEU A 36 13.85 -8.79 3.90
C LEU A 36 14.47 -9.29 5.20
N GLU A 37 13.84 -9.03 6.35
CA GLU A 37 14.26 -9.56 7.66
C GLU A 37 14.24 -11.09 7.66
N TRP A 38 13.16 -11.68 7.13
CA TRP A 38 13.04 -13.13 6.99
C TRP A 38 14.09 -13.73 6.06
N MET A 39 14.33 -13.11 4.89
CA MET A 39 15.32 -13.59 3.91
C MET A 39 16.75 -13.49 4.43
N LEU A 40 17.06 -12.44 5.18
CA LEU A 40 18.40 -12.18 5.69
C LEU A 40 18.65 -12.83 7.05
N GLY A 41 17.61 -13.33 7.72
CA GLY A 41 17.70 -13.85 9.09
C GLY A 41 18.15 -12.79 10.10
N ILE A 42 17.97 -11.51 9.75
CA ILE A 42 18.41 -10.36 10.53
C ILE A 42 17.15 -9.62 10.96
N ASP A 43 17.04 -9.41 12.26
CA ASP A 43 16.06 -8.52 12.83
C ASP A 43 16.66 -7.11 12.86
N PHE A 44 16.15 -6.21 12.01
CA PHE A 44 16.65 -4.83 11.94
C PHE A 44 16.18 -3.97 13.13
N ASP A 45 15.17 -4.41 13.86
CA ASP A 45 14.68 -3.76 15.08
C ASP A 45 15.50 -4.18 16.31
N ASN A 46 16.28 -5.26 16.19
CA ASN A 46 17.18 -5.74 17.24
C ASN A 46 18.65 -5.33 17.00
N PRO A 47 19.22 -4.44 17.84
CA PRO A 47 20.62 -4.01 17.71
C PRO A 47 21.64 -5.14 17.93
N ALA A 48 21.27 -6.25 18.59
CA ALA A 48 22.14 -7.42 18.75
C ALA A 48 22.30 -8.22 17.44
N SER A 49 21.26 -8.23 16.59
CA SER A 49 21.26 -8.94 15.30
C SER A 49 22.06 -8.21 14.22
N THR A 50 22.33 -6.92 14.43
CA THR A 50 23.01 -6.05 13.47
C THR A 50 24.47 -5.75 13.84
N SER A 51 25.01 -6.33 14.92
CA SER A 51 26.38 -6.05 15.39
C SER A 51 27.48 -6.48 14.42
N ASN A 52 27.19 -7.46 13.55
CA ASN A 52 28.13 -7.97 12.53
C ASN A 52 27.98 -7.25 11.17
N ILE A 53 27.07 -6.29 11.06
CA ILE A 53 26.77 -5.56 9.83
C ILE A 53 27.43 -4.19 9.91
N PRO A 54 28.08 -3.70 8.84
CA PRO A 54 28.66 -2.36 8.82
C PRO A 54 27.64 -1.30 9.26
N PRO A 55 27.98 -0.39 10.21
CA PRO A 55 27.03 0.58 10.77
C PRO A 55 26.37 1.49 9.71
N ILE A 56 27.10 1.76 8.62
CA ILE A 56 26.60 2.52 7.48
C ILE A 56 25.42 1.82 6.81
N VAL A 57 25.45 0.49 6.69
CA VAL A 57 24.40 -0.32 6.05
C VAL A 57 23.17 -0.39 6.94
N VAL A 58 23.36 -0.59 8.25
CA VAL A 58 22.26 -0.59 9.24
C VAL A 58 21.55 0.75 9.25
N THR A 59 22.30 1.86 9.21
CA THR A 59 21.73 3.22 9.20
C THR A 59 20.96 3.50 7.90
N MET A 60 21.49 3.10 6.74
CA MET A 60 20.82 3.27 5.46
C MET A 60 19.54 2.42 5.37
N LEU A 61 19.62 1.15 5.75
CA LEU A 61 18.47 0.25 5.76
C LEU A 61 17.41 0.74 6.75
N GLY A 62 17.77 1.13 7.97
CA GLY A 62 16.81 1.66 8.95
C GLY A 62 16.02 2.86 8.43
N LYS A 63 16.68 3.77 7.69
CA LYS A 63 15.99 4.92 7.06
C LYS A 63 15.10 4.51 5.89
N ILE A 64 15.60 3.66 4.99
CA ILE A 64 14.87 3.23 3.78
C ILE A 64 13.68 2.36 4.14
N LEU A 65 13.86 1.41 5.06
CA LEU A 65 12.83 0.48 5.49
C LEU A 65 11.69 1.21 6.23
N SER A 66 12.01 2.08 7.19
CA SER A 66 11.00 2.92 7.84
C SER A 66 10.24 3.82 6.85
N PHE A 67 10.95 4.41 5.89
CA PHE A 67 10.34 5.23 4.86
C PHE A 67 9.42 4.41 3.94
N SER A 68 9.82 3.19 3.59
CA SER A 68 9.01 2.27 2.79
C SER A 68 7.75 1.84 3.53
N LYS A 69 7.83 1.51 4.83
CA LYS A 69 6.66 1.23 5.68
C LYS A 69 5.72 2.43 5.75
N PHE A 70 6.26 3.64 5.89
CA PHE A 70 5.46 4.86 5.91
C PHE A 70 4.72 5.11 4.59
N ILE A 71 5.42 5.00 3.45
CA ILE A 71 4.80 5.16 2.12
C ILE A 71 3.78 4.05 1.85
N GLY A 72 4.15 2.79 2.07
CA GLY A 72 3.26 1.64 1.86
C GLY A 72 1.99 1.75 2.70
N GLY A 73 2.14 2.07 4.00
CA GLY A 73 1.02 2.32 4.90
C GLY A 73 0.15 3.50 4.46
N GLY A 74 0.77 4.60 4.00
CA GLY A 74 0.07 5.77 3.47
C GLY A 74 -0.78 5.44 2.24
N ILE A 75 -0.24 4.67 1.29
CA ILE A 75 -0.97 4.24 0.09
C ILE A 75 -2.18 3.37 0.46
N ILE A 76 -2.00 2.43 1.40
CA ILE A 76 -3.10 1.58 1.90
C ILE A 76 -4.17 2.44 2.57
N ALA A 77 -3.79 3.36 3.45
CA ALA A 77 -4.72 4.23 4.17
C ALA A 77 -5.54 5.10 3.22
N VAL A 78 -4.89 5.75 2.24
CA VAL A 78 -5.58 6.55 1.22
C VAL A 78 -6.52 5.67 0.38
N GLY A 79 -6.06 4.50 -0.05
CA GLY A 79 -6.88 3.55 -0.80
C GLY A 79 -8.13 3.10 -0.04
N VAL A 80 -8.01 2.81 1.26
CA VAL A 80 -9.13 2.45 2.14
C VAL A 80 -10.09 3.62 2.33
N ILE A 81 -9.59 4.84 2.58
CA ILE A 81 -10.43 6.04 2.71
C ILE A 81 -11.25 6.27 1.44
N VAL A 82 -10.62 6.18 0.26
CA VAL A 82 -11.31 6.33 -1.03
C VAL A 82 -12.36 5.24 -1.22
N ALA A 83 -12.05 3.99 -0.88
CA ALA A 83 -13.00 2.88 -0.96
C ALA A 83 -14.21 3.10 -0.05
N VAL A 84 -14.00 3.49 1.22
CA VAL A 84 -15.05 3.76 2.21
C VAL A 84 -15.90 4.96 1.82
N ALA A 85 -15.29 6.05 1.35
CA ALA A 85 -16.00 7.24 0.90
C ALA A 85 -16.92 6.92 -0.29
N LYS A 86 -16.42 6.13 -1.26
CA LYS A 86 -17.22 5.71 -2.42
C LYS A 86 -18.38 4.79 -2.00
N LEU A 87 -18.14 3.87 -1.07
CA LEU A 87 -19.16 2.94 -0.57
C LEU A 87 -20.24 3.67 0.25
N SER A 88 -19.84 4.68 1.03
CA SER A 88 -20.76 5.54 1.79
C SER A 88 -21.60 6.41 0.86
N TYR A 89 -21.01 6.97 -0.19
CA TYR A 89 -21.72 7.76 -1.20
C TYR A 89 -22.80 6.93 -1.93
N VAL A 90 -22.46 5.69 -2.31
CA VAL A 90 -23.42 4.75 -2.93
C VAL A 90 -24.56 4.42 -1.96
N ARG A 91 -24.27 4.23 -0.68
CA ARG A 91 -25.29 3.93 0.34
C ARG A 91 -26.27 5.08 0.55
N THR A 92 -25.79 6.32 0.63
CA THR A 92 -26.63 7.50 0.84
C THR A 92 -27.56 7.77 -0.34
N ASN A 93 -27.07 7.60 -1.59
CA ASN A 93 -27.88 7.79 -2.79
C ASN A 93 -28.86 6.64 -3.07
N ALA A 94 -28.65 5.45 -2.50
CA ALA A 94 -29.58 4.32 -2.63
C ALA A 94 -30.74 4.38 -1.62
N SER A 95 -30.65 5.25 -0.61
CA SER A 95 -31.69 5.46 0.42
C SER A 95 -32.57 6.69 0.18
N MET A 96 -32.39 7.41 -0.92
CA MET A 96 -33.28 8.47 -1.41
C MET A 96 -34.04 7.97 -2.63
#